data_AF-A0A533S2W7-F1
#
_entry.id   AF-A0A533S2W7-F1
#
_cell.length_a   1.000
_cell.length_b   1.000
_cell.length_c   1.000
_cell.angle_alpha   90.00
_cell.angle_beta   90.00
_cell.angle_gamma   90.00
#
_symmetry.space_group_name_H-M   'P 1'
#
loop_
_entity.id
_entity.type
_entity.pdbx_description
1 polymer ?
#
loop_
_entity_poly.entity_id
_entity_poly.type
_entity_poly.pdbx_seq_one_letter_code
_entity_poly.pdbx_strand_id
1 'polypeptide(L)'
;MKGIEVDFPRLTALCSLEEFLGKVTSFFEELAPLAQQLLEGNLGQITALLEEQFQWLGFILADQDGEVNETRITEVGEINAYLISLAPGSNGEPAEARFELTTTIAYEADVSYDNLETASYDSEDKVLIPWETVERTVEGSEIVQADLRLTFDTTEPHNLEIEELDLHTPKDVSVSTEEDDGWPYK
;
A
#
# COMPACT_ATOMS: atom_id res chain seq x y z
N MET A 1 -36.11 22.05 -32.30
CA MET A 1 -34.64 22.27 -32.28
C MET A 1 -34.01 20.95 -32.66
N LYS A 2 -33.14 20.90 -33.68
CA LYS A 2 -32.35 19.68 -33.92
C LYS A 2 -31.40 19.57 -32.72
N GLY A 3 -31.52 18.47 -31.98
CA GLY A 3 -30.71 18.24 -30.78
C GLY A 3 -29.23 18.18 -31.15
N ILE A 4 -28.40 18.64 -30.21
CA ILE A 4 -26.93 18.64 -30.29
C ILE A 4 -26.36 17.23 -30.58
N GLU A 5 -27.18 16.20 -30.35
CA GLU A 5 -26.95 14.78 -30.62
C GLU A 5 -26.59 14.48 -32.10
N VAL A 6 -27.04 15.30 -33.05
CA VAL A 6 -26.74 15.11 -34.48
C VAL A 6 -25.25 15.40 -34.78
N ASP A 7 -24.66 16.32 -34.02
CA ASP A 7 -23.26 16.74 -34.18
C ASP A 7 -22.31 15.98 -33.24
N PHE A 8 -22.85 15.34 -32.19
CA PHE A 8 -22.07 14.59 -31.20
C PHE A 8 -22.70 13.21 -30.93
N PRO A 9 -22.34 12.18 -31.71
CA PRO A 9 -22.95 10.85 -31.60
C PRO A 9 -22.64 10.12 -30.27
N ARG A 10 -21.73 10.64 -29.45
CA ARG A 10 -21.39 10.12 -28.12
C ARG A 10 -22.08 10.87 -26.97
N LEU A 11 -22.84 11.92 -27.26
CA LEU A 11 -23.60 12.67 -26.26
C LEU A 11 -25.01 12.10 -26.18
N THR A 12 -25.36 11.56 -25.02
CA THR A 12 -26.76 11.23 -24.70
C THR A 12 -27.38 12.47 -24.08
N ALA A 13 -28.36 13.10 -24.74
CA ALA A 13 -29.10 14.17 -24.08
C ALA A 13 -30.01 13.55 -23.02
N LEU A 14 -29.93 14.11 -21.82
CA LEU A 14 -30.81 13.74 -20.71
C LEU A 14 -31.78 14.89 -20.49
N CYS A 15 -33.04 14.56 -20.27
CA CYS A 15 -34.13 15.53 -20.20
C CYS A 15 -34.22 16.19 -18.81
N SER A 16 -33.59 15.59 -17.79
CA SER A 16 -33.56 16.12 -16.42
C SER A 16 -32.28 15.75 -15.67
N LEU A 17 -32.00 16.52 -14.61
CA LEU A 17 -30.96 16.18 -13.63
C LEU A 17 -31.25 14.84 -12.94
N GLU A 18 -32.52 14.50 -12.71
CA GLU A 18 -32.93 13.24 -12.10
C GLU A 18 -32.61 12.03 -12.99
N GLU A 19 -32.77 12.14 -14.31
CA GLU A 19 -32.34 11.08 -15.25
C GLU A 19 -30.83 10.89 -15.25
N PHE A 20 -30.06 11.99 -15.14
CA PHE A 20 -28.61 11.93 -15.01
C PHE A 20 -28.19 11.25 -13.71
N LEU A 21 -28.72 11.71 -12.58
CA LEU A 21 -28.40 11.14 -11.28
C LEU A 21 -28.82 9.67 -11.21
N GLY A 22 -30.00 9.30 -11.71
CA GLY A 22 -30.48 7.92 -11.71
C GLY A 22 -29.62 6.97 -12.54
N LYS A 23 -29.10 7.44 -13.69
CA LYS A 23 -28.12 6.66 -14.46
C LYS A 23 -26.82 6.50 -13.70
N VAL A 24 -26.24 7.58 -13.19
CA VAL A 24 -24.97 7.52 -12.44
C VAL A 24 -25.11 6.60 -11.22
N THR A 25 -26.19 6.70 -10.45
CA THR A 25 -26.39 5.86 -9.26
C THR A 25 -26.55 4.39 -9.61
N SER A 26 -27.33 4.05 -10.64
CA SER A 26 -27.49 2.65 -11.07
C SER A 26 -26.18 2.03 -11.54
N PHE A 27 -25.32 2.78 -12.24
CA PHE A 27 -23.99 2.31 -12.62
C PHE A 27 -23.12 1.98 -11.40
N PHE A 28 -23.10 2.85 -10.40
CA PHE A 28 -22.34 2.61 -9.17
C PHE A 28 -22.93 1.46 -8.35
N GLU A 29 -24.25 1.32 -8.29
CA GLU A 29 -24.94 0.22 -7.59
C GLU A 29 -24.62 -1.16 -8.16
N GLU A 30 -24.37 -1.27 -9.47
CA GLU A 30 -24.04 -2.55 -10.11
C GLU A 30 -22.53 -2.85 -10.12
N LEU A 31 -21.70 -1.86 -10.46
CA LEU A 31 -20.26 -2.08 -10.66
C LEU A 31 -19.47 -2.07 -9.35
N ALA A 32 -19.88 -1.31 -8.32
CA ALA A 32 -19.12 -1.26 -7.07
C ALA A 32 -19.14 -2.61 -6.31
N PRO A 33 -20.27 -3.32 -6.18
CA PRO A 33 -20.28 -4.66 -5.59
C PRO A 33 -19.43 -5.66 -6.38
N LEU A 34 -19.43 -5.56 -7.71
CA LEU A 34 -18.59 -6.40 -8.56
C LEU A 34 -17.11 -6.13 -8.31
N ALA A 35 -16.68 -4.87 -8.32
CA ALA A 35 -15.30 -4.49 -8.03
C ALA A 35 -14.86 -4.97 -6.64
N GLN A 36 -15.74 -4.87 -5.63
CA GLN A 36 -15.49 -5.37 -4.28
C GLN A 36 -15.32 -6.90 -4.25
N GLN A 37 -16.19 -7.65 -4.93
CA GLN A 37 -16.06 -9.11 -5.03
C GLN A 37 -14.77 -9.54 -5.72
N LEU A 38 -14.37 -8.80 -6.75
CA LEU A 38 -13.13 -9.05 -7.48
C LEU A 38 -11.90 -8.76 -6.62
N LEU A 39 -11.92 -7.68 -5.84
CA LEU A 39 -10.89 -7.41 -4.84
C LEU A 39 -10.79 -8.57 -3.83
N GLU A 40 -11.90 -8.97 -3.22
CA GLU A 40 -11.96 -10.04 -2.22
C GLU A 40 -11.44 -11.38 -2.77
N GLY A 41 -11.78 -11.71 -4.03
CA GLY A 41 -11.31 -12.90 -4.71
C GLY A 41 -9.80 -12.92 -5.01
N ASN A 42 -9.15 -11.74 -5.03
CA ASN A 42 -7.74 -11.58 -5.38
C ASN A 42 -6.87 -11.10 -4.21
N LEU A 43 -7.39 -11.08 -2.97
CA LEU A 43 -6.65 -10.62 -1.79
C LEU A 43 -5.30 -11.33 -1.64
N GLY A 44 -5.20 -12.63 -1.90
CA GLY A 44 -3.93 -13.35 -1.79
C GLY A 44 -2.85 -12.84 -2.75
N GLN A 45 -3.21 -12.45 -3.97
CA GLN A 45 -2.27 -11.86 -4.92
C GLN A 45 -1.88 -10.43 -4.51
N ILE A 46 -2.85 -9.65 -4.03
CA ILE A 46 -2.63 -8.28 -3.54
C ILE A 46 -1.71 -8.28 -2.32
N THR A 47 -1.91 -9.21 -1.38
CA THR A 47 -1.04 -9.41 -0.22
C THR A 47 0.39 -9.71 -0.65
N ALA A 48 0.59 -10.64 -1.58
CA ALA A 48 1.92 -10.98 -2.07
C ALA A 48 2.64 -9.79 -2.73
N LEU A 49 1.90 -8.96 -3.48
CA LEU A 49 2.45 -7.73 -4.07
C LEU A 49 2.80 -6.67 -3.02
N LEU A 50 1.97 -6.51 -1.98
CA LEU A 50 2.26 -5.63 -0.84
C LEU A 50 3.51 -6.08 -0.08
N GLU A 51 3.63 -7.39 0.18
CA GLU A 51 4.80 -7.98 0.83
C GLU A 51 6.08 -7.74 0.03
N GLU A 52 6.03 -7.97 -1.29
CA GLU A 52 7.15 -7.70 -2.17
C GLU A 52 7.56 -6.23 -2.09
N GLN A 53 6.62 -5.30 -2.29
CA GLN A 53 6.95 -3.87 -2.24
C GLN A 53 7.47 -3.41 -0.88
N PHE A 54 6.91 -3.92 0.21
CA PHE A 54 7.37 -3.60 1.56
C PHE A 54 8.81 -4.09 1.80
N GLN A 55 9.18 -5.26 1.30
CA GLN A 55 10.57 -5.77 1.40
C GLN A 55 11.57 -4.94 0.60
N TRP A 56 11.12 -4.21 -0.42
CA TRP A 56 11.97 -3.31 -1.21
C TRP A 56 12.17 -1.93 -0.58
N LEU A 57 11.52 -1.63 0.54
CA LEU A 57 11.70 -0.36 1.26
C LEU A 57 13.09 -0.29 1.92
N GLY A 58 13.58 0.93 2.14
CA GLY A 58 14.76 1.16 2.95
C GLY A 58 14.45 0.96 4.44
N PHE A 59 15.23 0.13 5.13
CA PHE A 59 15.17 -0.01 6.59
C PHE A 59 16.39 0.65 7.22
N ILE A 60 16.17 1.52 8.21
CA ILE A 60 17.21 2.34 8.82
C ILE A 60 17.14 2.19 10.33
N LEU A 61 18.29 1.99 10.97
CA LEU A 61 18.40 1.98 12.42
C LEU A 61 18.33 3.41 12.96
N ALA A 62 17.37 3.69 13.84
CA ALA A 62 17.05 5.06 14.26
C ALA A 62 17.83 5.53 15.49
N ASP A 63 18.24 4.60 16.34
CA ASP A 63 18.74 4.86 17.70
C ASP A 63 20.22 4.48 17.91
N GLN A 64 20.81 3.70 17.00
CA GLN A 64 22.19 3.24 17.06
C GLN A 64 22.94 3.50 15.76
N ASP A 65 24.27 3.61 15.85
CA ASP A 65 25.15 3.64 14.68
C ASP A 65 25.39 2.19 14.21
N GLY A 66 24.68 1.80 13.17
CA GLY A 66 24.62 0.42 12.70
C GLY A 66 23.79 0.24 11.44
N GLU A 67 23.55 -1.01 11.09
CA GLU A 67 22.88 -1.40 9.85
C GLU A 67 21.75 -2.39 10.13
N VAL A 68 20.72 -2.34 9.27
CA VAL A 68 19.69 -3.37 9.17
C VAL A 68 20.15 -4.36 8.10
N ASN A 69 20.41 -5.60 8.49
CA ASN A 69 21.02 -6.62 7.63
C ASN A 69 20.00 -7.38 6.79
N GLU A 70 18.92 -7.83 7.43
CA GLU A 70 17.88 -8.61 6.80
C GLU A 70 16.53 -8.23 7.42
N THR A 71 15.49 -8.17 6.59
CA THR A 71 14.12 -7.99 7.06
C THR A 71 13.23 -9.11 6.56
N ARG A 72 12.30 -9.53 7.42
CA ARG A 72 11.37 -10.62 7.15
C ARG A 72 9.99 -10.21 7.59
N ILE A 73 9.02 -10.33 6.69
CA ILE A 73 7.62 -10.12 7.03
C ILE A 73 7.14 -11.34 7.81
N THR A 74 6.54 -11.10 8.98
CA THR A 74 6.00 -12.15 9.86
C THR A 74 4.50 -12.29 9.70
N GLU A 75 3.79 -11.18 9.53
CA GLU A 75 2.34 -11.15 9.38
C GLU A 75 1.87 -9.95 8.55
N VAL A 76 0.87 -10.16 7.71
CA VAL A 76 0.09 -9.08 7.09
C VAL A 76 -1.32 -9.13 7.67
N GLY A 77 -1.73 -8.02 8.26
CA GLY A 77 -3.05 -7.85 8.87
C GLY A 77 -4.18 -7.77 7.85
N GLU A 78 -5.39 -7.56 8.36
CA GLU A 78 -6.58 -7.39 7.53
C GLU A 78 -6.44 -6.18 6.59
N ILE A 79 -6.62 -6.42 5.29
CA ILE A 79 -6.61 -5.37 4.28
C ILE A 79 -7.97 -4.68 4.27
N ASN A 80 -7.98 -3.43 4.74
CA ASN A 80 -9.12 -2.53 4.57
C ASN A 80 -9.00 -1.84 3.23
N ALA A 81 -9.99 -2.02 2.36
CA ALA A 81 -9.99 -1.42 1.04
C ALA A 81 -11.15 -0.43 0.89
N TYR A 82 -10.86 0.75 0.35
CA TYR A 82 -11.85 1.78 0.08
C TYR A 82 -11.87 2.11 -1.42
N LEU A 83 -13.02 1.92 -2.07
CA LEU A 83 -13.18 2.25 -3.48
C LEU A 83 -13.17 3.77 -3.68
N ILE A 84 -12.10 4.29 -4.27
CA ILE A 84 -11.90 5.73 -4.53
C ILE A 84 -12.61 6.15 -5.82
N SER A 85 -12.48 5.34 -6.87
CA SER A 85 -13.03 5.67 -8.18
C SER A 85 -13.39 4.43 -8.97
N LEU A 86 -14.41 4.58 -9.82
CA LEU A 86 -14.91 3.54 -10.69
C LEU A 86 -15.21 4.17 -12.05
N ALA A 87 -14.53 3.70 -13.09
CA ALA A 87 -14.72 4.16 -14.46
C ALA A 87 -15.30 3.01 -15.30
N PRO A 88 -16.46 3.22 -15.94
CA PRO A 88 -17.02 2.20 -16.81
C PRO A 88 -16.17 2.05 -18.06
N GLY A 89 -15.90 0.81 -18.43
CA GLY A 89 -15.31 0.47 -19.72
C GLY A 89 -16.17 1.00 -20.86
N SER A 90 -15.55 1.57 -21.90
CA SER A 90 -16.25 2.14 -23.05
C SER A 90 -15.78 1.49 -24.34
N ASN A 91 -16.70 1.12 -25.22
CA ASN A 91 -16.40 0.60 -26.56
C ASN A 91 -15.41 -0.60 -26.60
N GLY A 92 -15.53 -1.55 -25.68
CA GLY A 92 -14.67 -2.75 -25.63
C GLY A 92 -13.41 -2.58 -24.78
N GLU A 93 -13.24 -1.44 -24.11
CA GLU A 93 -12.24 -1.28 -23.05
C GLU A 93 -12.78 -1.84 -21.72
N PRO A 94 -11.91 -2.43 -20.87
CA PRO A 94 -12.29 -2.91 -19.55
C PRO A 94 -12.70 -1.74 -18.64
N ALA A 95 -13.51 -2.04 -17.63
CA ALA A 95 -13.78 -1.10 -16.55
C ALA A 95 -12.55 -0.98 -15.64
N GLU A 96 -12.39 0.18 -15.01
CA GLU A 96 -11.28 0.45 -14.08
C GLU A 96 -11.85 0.75 -12.69
N ALA A 97 -11.29 0.11 -11.66
CA ALA A 97 -11.53 0.44 -10.27
C ALA A 97 -10.22 0.83 -9.59
N ARG A 98 -10.30 1.83 -8.70
CA ARG A 98 -9.19 2.24 -7.84
C ARG A 98 -9.56 2.10 -6.39
N PHE A 99 -8.71 1.42 -5.63
CA PHE A 99 -8.88 1.21 -4.21
C PHE A 99 -7.72 1.85 -3.44
N GLU A 100 -8.03 2.48 -2.32
CA GLU A 100 -7.07 2.78 -1.26
C GLU A 100 -7.04 1.57 -0.34
N LEU A 101 -5.87 0.94 -0.19
CA LEU A 101 -5.65 -0.17 0.72
C LEU A 101 -4.96 0.35 1.98
N THR A 102 -5.42 -0.11 3.14
CA THR A 102 -4.76 0.09 4.43
C THR A 102 -4.63 -1.25 5.14
N THR A 103 -3.42 -1.62 5.52
CA THR A 103 -3.14 -2.82 6.32
C THR A 103 -2.02 -2.55 7.33
N THR A 104 -1.78 -3.49 8.23
CA THR A 104 -0.61 -3.49 9.11
C THR A 104 0.31 -4.63 8.68
N ILE A 105 1.60 -4.34 8.48
CA ILE A 105 2.62 -5.36 8.19
C ILE A 105 3.53 -5.47 9.41
N ALA A 106 3.53 -6.64 10.05
CA ALA A 106 4.48 -6.99 11.09
C ALA A 106 5.72 -7.61 10.46
N TYR A 107 6.89 -7.26 11.00
CA TYR A 107 8.18 -7.70 10.49
C TYR A 107 9.19 -7.92 11.60
N GLU A 108 10.20 -8.70 11.28
CA GLU A 108 11.44 -8.84 12.03
C GLU A 108 12.58 -8.22 11.22
N ALA A 109 13.48 -7.52 11.90
CA ALA A 109 14.69 -6.97 11.32
C ALA A 109 15.92 -7.45 12.11
N ASP A 110 16.86 -8.09 11.42
CA ASP A 110 18.15 -8.46 11.96
C ASP A 110 19.08 -7.24 11.87
N VAL A 111 19.48 -6.68 13.01
CA VAL A 111 20.27 -5.45 13.12
C VAL A 111 21.64 -5.72 13.72
N SER A 112 22.62 -4.92 13.30
CA SER A 112 23.96 -4.93 13.87
C SER A 112 24.46 -3.52 14.12
N TYR A 113 24.96 -3.23 15.33
CA TYR A 113 25.44 -1.90 15.71
C TYR A 113 26.60 -1.97 16.70
N ASP A 114 27.36 -0.89 16.80
CA ASP A 114 28.58 -0.84 17.61
C ASP A 114 28.29 -0.78 19.12
N ASN A 115 28.98 -1.62 19.90
CA ASN A 115 28.87 -1.59 21.36
C ASN A 115 29.76 -0.49 21.96
N LEU A 116 29.19 0.70 22.17
CA LEU A 116 29.90 1.85 22.74
C LEU A 116 30.36 1.64 24.20
N GLU A 117 29.79 0.70 24.96
CA GLU A 117 30.26 0.40 26.31
C GLU A 117 31.64 -0.27 26.31
N THR A 118 31.94 -1.00 25.24
CA THR A 118 33.25 -1.62 25.05
C THR A 118 34.25 -0.63 24.45
N ALA A 119 33.80 0.48 23.88
CA ALA A 119 34.65 1.33 23.08
C ALA A 119 35.80 1.98 23.89
N SER A 120 36.97 2.04 23.27
CA SER A 120 38.11 2.78 23.79
C SER A 120 38.26 4.12 23.06
N TYR A 121 38.57 5.18 23.81
CA TYR A 121 38.79 6.50 23.24
C TYR A 121 40.21 6.63 22.71
N ASP A 122 40.35 6.86 21.40
CA ASP A 122 41.62 7.24 20.80
C ASP A 122 41.80 8.76 20.87
N SER A 123 42.78 9.19 21.66
CA SER A 123 43.07 10.60 21.85
C SER A 123 43.75 11.29 20.67
N GLU A 124 44.37 10.54 19.75
CA GLU A 124 45.03 11.08 18.56
C GLU A 124 43.97 11.51 17.52
N ASP A 125 43.06 10.59 17.20
CA ASP A 125 41.99 10.81 16.22
C ASP A 125 40.70 11.39 16.82
N LYS A 126 40.59 11.42 18.16
CA LYS A 126 39.42 11.91 18.92
C LYS A 126 38.13 11.15 18.59
N VAL A 127 38.25 9.85 18.38
CA VAL A 127 37.13 8.94 18.07
C VAL A 127 37.02 7.85 19.12
N LEU A 128 35.81 7.30 19.27
CA LEU A 128 35.58 6.07 20.01
C LEU A 128 35.74 4.90 19.03
N ILE A 129 36.55 3.91 19.42
CA ILE A 129 36.76 2.68 18.66
C ILE A 129 36.06 1.55 19.42
N PRO A 130 34.90 1.07 18.93
CA PRO A 130 34.21 -0.09 19.50
C PRO A 130 35.00 -1.37 19.24
N TRP A 131 35.04 -2.27 20.23
CA TRP A 131 35.72 -3.57 20.09
C TRP A 131 34.75 -4.70 19.76
N GLU A 132 33.47 -4.50 20.06
CA GLU A 132 32.41 -5.48 19.88
C GLU A 132 31.24 -4.86 19.12
N THR A 133 30.57 -5.68 18.33
CA THR A 133 29.31 -5.36 17.64
C THR A 133 28.20 -6.17 18.32
N VAL A 134 27.04 -5.53 18.49
CA VAL A 134 25.81 -6.19 18.96
C VAL A 134 25.01 -6.65 17.75
N GLU A 135 24.62 -7.92 17.72
CA GLU A 135 23.69 -8.47 16.74
C GLU A 135 22.38 -8.81 17.45
N ARG A 136 21.24 -8.36 16.92
CA ARG A 136 19.93 -8.60 17.52
C ARG A 136 18.84 -8.65 16.44
N THR A 137 17.82 -9.46 16.66
CA THR A 137 16.55 -9.38 15.91
C THR A 137 15.58 -8.50 16.67
N VAL A 138 14.98 -7.53 15.99
CA VAL A 138 13.95 -6.65 16.53
C VAL A 138 12.65 -6.84 15.77
N GLU A 139 11.55 -6.84 16.51
CA GLU A 139 10.21 -6.94 15.95
C GLU A 139 9.60 -5.54 15.80
N GLY A 140 8.86 -5.33 14.72
CA GLY A 140 8.18 -4.07 14.45
C GLY A 140 6.90 -4.28 13.65
N SER A 141 6.09 -3.23 13.57
CA SER A 141 4.90 -3.22 12.73
C SER A 141 4.69 -1.84 12.11
N GLU A 142 4.33 -1.81 10.83
CA GLU A 142 4.04 -0.57 10.11
C GLU A 142 2.61 -0.59 9.57
N ILE A 143 1.96 0.58 9.62
CA ILE A 143 0.71 0.79 8.90
C ILE A 143 1.06 1.12 7.45
N VAL A 144 0.64 0.24 6.55
CA VAL A 144 0.88 0.37 5.11
C VAL A 144 -0.34 0.92 4.43
N GLN A 145 -0.13 1.94 3.60
CA GLN A 145 -1.14 2.51 2.71
C GLN A 145 -0.68 2.38 1.28
N ALA A 146 -1.53 1.84 0.41
CA ALA A 146 -1.22 1.63 -1.00
C ALA A 146 -2.42 1.95 -1.89
N ASP A 147 -2.17 2.46 -3.09
CA ASP A 147 -3.17 2.57 -4.13
C ASP A 147 -3.15 1.32 -4.99
N LEU A 148 -4.32 0.76 -5.27
CA LEU A 148 -4.50 -0.38 -6.15
C LEU A 148 -5.35 0.02 -7.35
N ARG A 149 -4.87 -0.27 -8.55
CA ARG A 149 -5.59 -0.09 -9.81
C ARG A 149 -5.89 -1.46 -10.44
N LEU A 150 -7.18 -1.72 -10.64
CA LEU A 150 -7.69 -2.94 -11.23
C LEU A 150 -8.43 -2.62 -12.53
N THR A 151 -8.21 -3.44 -13.55
CA THR A 151 -9.04 -3.46 -14.76
C THR A 151 -9.81 -4.77 -14.84
N PHE A 152 -11.08 -4.71 -15.25
CA PHE A 152 -11.93 -5.89 -15.35
C PHE A 152 -12.97 -5.79 -16.47
N ASP A 153 -13.29 -6.91 -17.09
CA ASP A 153 -14.37 -6.99 -18.07
C ASP A 153 -15.74 -7.08 -17.36
N THR A 154 -16.70 -6.27 -17.80
CA THR A 154 -18.06 -6.26 -17.24
C THR A 154 -18.91 -7.43 -17.73
N THR A 155 -18.53 -8.05 -18.84
CA THR A 155 -19.21 -9.19 -19.47
C THR A 155 -18.59 -10.53 -19.09
N GLU A 156 -17.28 -10.55 -18.85
CA GLU A 156 -16.51 -11.71 -18.36
C GLU A 156 -15.75 -11.34 -17.07
N PRO A 157 -16.44 -11.21 -15.94
CA PRO A 157 -15.85 -10.68 -14.70
C PRO A 157 -14.70 -11.52 -14.11
N HIS A 158 -14.41 -12.69 -14.65
CA HIS A 158 -13.25 -13.48 -14.22
C HIS A 158 -11.93 -13.00 -14.83
N ASN A 159 -11.98 -12.07 -15.78
CA ASN A 159 -10.81 -11.46 -16.39
C ASN A 159 -10.48 -10.15 -15.64
N LEU A 160 -9.81 -10.29 -14.50
CA LEU A 160 -9.26 -9.19 -13.72
C LEU A 160 -7.75 -9.11 -13.95
N GLU A 161 -7.27 -7.88 -14.16
CA GLU A 161 -5.85 -7.57 -14.23
C GLU A 161 -5.52 -6.52 -13.17
N ILE A 162 -4.49 -6.82 -12.37
CA ILE A 162 -3.90 -5.86 -11.44
C ILE A 162 -2.87 -5.08 -12.24
N GLU A 163 -3.20 -3.85 -12.60
CA GLU A 163 -2.33 -2.99 -13.42
C GLU A 163 -1.19 -2.40 -12.59
N GLU A 164 -1.53 -1.95 -11.38
CA GLU A 164 -0.65 -1.13 -10.56
C GLU A 164 -1.04 -1.31 -9.09
N LEU A 165 -0.01 -1.47 -8.25
CA LEU A 165 -0.10 -1.35 -6.81
C LEU A 165 1.03 -0.41 -6.42
N ASP A 166 0.73 0.67 -5.73
CA ASP A 166 1.73 1.68 -5.35
C ASP A 166 1.68 1.91 -3.84
N LEU A 167 2.74 1.53 -3.14
CA LEU A 167 2.91 1.78 -1.72
C LEU A 167 3.27 3.25 -1.47
N HIS A 168 2.42 3.97 -0.74
CA HIS A 168 2.61 5.39 -0.41
C HIS A 168 3.25 5.61 0.97
N THR A 169 2.85 4.77 1.91
CA THR A 169 3.29 4.83 3.31
C THR A 169 3.57 3.41 3.78
N PRO A 170 4.70 3.14 4.45
CA PRO A 170 5.85 4.04 4.65
C PRO A 170 6.76 4.13 3.42
N LYS A 171 7.56 5.19 3.30
CA LYS A 171 8.59 5.28 2.24
C LYS A 171 9.88 4.57 2.60
N ASP A 172 10.26 4.71 3.87
CA ASP A 172 11.35 4.02 4.53
C ASP A 172 10.85 3.64 5.93
N VAL A 173 11.41 2.58 6.49
CA VAL A 173 11.03 2.05 7.80
C VAL A 173 12.14 2.36 8.79
N SER A 174 11.78 2.98 9.91
CA SER A 174 12.71 3.29 11.01
C SER A 174 12.64 2.18 12.05
N VAL A 175 13.74 1.48 12.24
CA VAL A 175 13.87 0.36 13.17
C VAL A 175 14.54 0.86 14.45
N SER A 176 13.99 0.52 15.62
CA SER A 176 14.54 0.88 16.93
C SER A 176 15.02 -0.36 17.69
N THR A 177 16.16 -0.26 18.37
CA THR A 177 16.68 -1.35 19.22
C THR A 177 16.22 -1.28 20.67
N GLU A 178 15.71 -0.12 21.10
CA GLU A 178 15.00 0.03 22.36
C GLU A 178 13.70 -0.79 22.33
N GLU A 179 13.40 -1.54 23.41
CA GLU A 179 12.09 -2.16 23.55
C GLU A 179 11.05 -1.03 23.57
N ASP A 180 10.09 -1.05 22.64
CA ASP A 180 8.93 -0.17 22.67
C ASP A 180 8.18 -0.42 23.97
N ASP A 181 8.48 0.38 24.99
CA ASP A 181 7.87 0.34 26.31
C ASP A 181 6.46 0.95 26.29
N GLY A 182 5.93 1.29 25.10
CA GLY A 182 4.56 1.72 24.89
C GLY A 182 4.28 3.10 25.45
N TRP A 183 5.27 4.00 25.46
CA TRP A 183 5.13 5.35 26.02
C TRP A 183 5.57 6.49 25.10
N PRO A 184 4.83 7.65 25.08
CA PRO A 184 3.57 7.95 25.74
C PRO A 184 2.43 8.18 24.73
N TYR A 185 1.33 7.47 24.92
CA TYR A 185 0.06 8.19 24.90
C TYR A 185 0.10 9.27 26.01
N LYS A 186 -0.01 10.53 25.59
CA LYS A 186 -0.49 11.66 26.40
C LYS A 186 -1.53 12.43 25.62
#